data_AF-A0A382H4V6-F1
#
_entry.id   AF-A0A382H4V6-F1
#
_cell.length_a   1.000
_cell.length_b   1.000
_cell.length_c   1.000
_cell.angle_alpha   90.00
_cell.angle_beta   90.00
_cell.angle_gamma   90.00
#
_symmetry.space_group_name_H-M   'P 1'
#
loop_
_entity.id
_entity.type
_entity.pdbx_description
1 polymer ?
#
loop_
_entity_poly.entity_id
_entity_poly.type
_entity_poly.pdbx_seq_one_letter_code
_entity_poly.pdbx_strand_id
1 'polypeptide(L)'
;MSLKNVFRFKESDRNQTAVGLSAEQERASMPASPLFQSLAPDMQEQAFLNLHLWNYLEGLDPEEVGIPEFVPRLSKNLKSDSSNNFLYPVGNKVFIHLYTAEGEARDRYIAVEPASSVMKSGLMAEVDERLIDYVGELQAAVGEEKEKREEVLTTILEKVCDTGGGKAKRSAVKVTPDELDQLRYLMLRDKEGMGAIQPLVSDPYIEDVSCSGVGSVFVEHKIFGGLTAGISFDSDEELDQFVIKLSEKIGRPVTVRSPIVDSTLPDGSRINIVYGSDVSKRGSNFTIRKFQATPFSILDLVNSGTLSFEMVSYLSLMLGAGMNTFVSGETASGKTTMLNAISTFIPPASKIVSIEDTPELQVPHPNWTREVVRNTADGSSSVTMFDLLRAALRQRPNEIIIGEIRG
;
A
#
# COMPACT_ATOMS: atom_id res chain seq x y z
N MET A 1 20.35 -21.19 15.88
CA MET A 1 20.03 -20.84 14.48
C MET A 1 20.09 -19.32 14.39
N SER A 2 21.03 -18.79 13.61
CA SER A 2 21.46 -17.39 13.65
C SER A 2 20.44 -16.46 12.97
N LEU A 3 19.84 -15.53 13.72
CA LEU A 3 18.90 -14.48 13.29
C LEU A 3 19.50 -13.40 12.36
N LYS A 4 20.64 -13.69 11.71
CA LYS A 4 21.47 -12.69 11.02
C LYS A 4 21.01 -12.28 9.60
N ASN A 5 19.93 -12.88 9.06
CA ASN A 5 19.57 -12.69 7.64
C ASN A 5 18.16 -12.13 7.39
N VAL A 6 17.52 -11.46 8.36
CA VAL A 6 16.05 -11.28 8.34
C VAL A 6 15.56 -10.00 7.63
N PHE A 7 16.40 -9.00 7.32
CA PHE A 7 15.97 -7.75 6.68
C PHE A 7 17.07 -7.11 5.81
N ARG A 8 17.41 -7.73 4.68
CA ARG A 8 18.15 -7.04 3.60
C ARG A 8 17.27 -6.99 2.36
N PHE A 9 16.41 -5.99 2.29
CA PHE A 9 15.88 -5.55 1.00
C PHE A 9 16.96 -4.71 0.35
N LYS A 10 17.47 -5.16 -0.80
CA LYS A 10 18.34 -4.35 -1.64
C LYS A 10 17.45 -3.55 -2.59
N GLU A 11 17.17 -2.31 -2.23
CA GLU A 11 16.96 -1.28 -3.24
C GLU A 11 18.27 -1.11 -4.00
N SER A 12 18.19 -1.06 -5.33
CA SER A 12 19.34 -1.16 -6.24
C SER A 12 20.53 -0.30 -5.79
N ASP A 13 21.69 -0.95 -5.71
CA ASP A 13 22.98 -0.35 -5.34
C ASP A 13 23.30 0.85 -6.26
N ARG A 14 23.00 2.08 -5.84
CA ARG A 14 23.60 3.31 -6.40
C ARG A 14 24.51 4.01 -5.37
N ASN A 15 25.78 4.02 -5.77
CA ASN A 15 26.99 4.72 -5.31
C ASN A 15 27.31 4.88 -3.81
N GLN A 16 28.46 4.30 -3.46
CA GLN A 16 29.30 4.60 -2.31
C GLN A 16 29.94 5.98 -2.48
N THR A 17 29.83 6.84 -1.47
CA THR A 17 30.90 7.67 -0.85
C THR A 17 30.31 8.95 -0.27
N ALA A 18 30.28 9.07 1.06
CA ALA A 18 30.65 10.27 1.80
C ALA A 18 30.50 10.00 3.30
N VAL A 19 31.51 10.34 4.08
CA VAL A 19 31.38 10.54 5.52
C VAL A 19 30.48 11.78 5.67
N GLY A 20 29.20 11.55 5.98
CA GLY A 20 28.13 12.55 5.88
C GLY A 20 28.28 13.70 6.87
N LEU A 21 27.94 14.90 6.39
CA LEU A 21 27.69 16.08 7.21
C LEU A 21 26.51 15.79 8.16
N SER A 22 26.39 16.52 9.26
CA SER A 22 25.16 16.40 10.08
C SER A 22 23.95 16.88 9.27
N ALA A 23 22.75 16.37 9.56
CA ALA A 23 21.52 16.80 8.89
C ALA A 23 21.32 18.34 8.89
N GLU A 24 21.77 19.01 9.95
CA GLU A 24 21.76 20.48 10.05
C GLU A 24 22.76 21.14 9.10
N GLN A 25 23.95 20.57 8.97
CA GLN A 25 24.97 21.04 8.03
C GLN A 25 24.53 20.83 6.58
N GLU A 26 23.92 19.69 6.27
CA GLU A 26 23.36 19.41 4.93
C GLU A 26 22.28 20.45 4.59
N ARG A 27 21.30 20.65 5.47
CA ARG A 27 20.25 21.68 5.30
C ARG A 27 20.82 23.09 5.13
N ALA A 28 21.87 23.45 5.87
CA ALA A 28 22.51 24.75 5.75
C ALA A 28 23.21 24.94 4.39
N SER A 29 23.67 23.84 3.78
CA SER A 29 24.36 23.86 2.49
C SER A 29 23.42 23.79 1.28
N MET A 30 22.19 23.25 1.44
CA MET A 30 21.21 23.08 0.36
C MET A 30 20.97 24.35 -0.48
N PRO A 31 20.73 25.54 0.08
CA PRO A 31 20.42 26.74 -0.73
C PRO A 31 21.58 27.19 -1.63
N ALA A 32 22.82 26.75 -1.34
CA ALA A 32 23.98 27.02 -2.17
C ALA A 32 24.16 26.02 -3.33
N SER A 33 23.43 24.91 -3.33
CA SER A 33 23.50 23.89 -4.38
C SER A 33 22.84 24.39 -5.68
N PRO A 34 23.53 24.31 -6.84
CA PRO A 34 22.94 24.65 -8.14
C PRO A 34 21.70 23.81 -8.46
N LEU A 35 21.67 22.53 -8.04
CA LEU A 35 20.51 21.66 -8.19
C LEU A 35 19.33 22.20 -7.38
N PHE A 36 19.55 22.57 -6.12
CA PHE A 36 18.48 23.12 -5.28
C PHE A 36 17.88 24.39 -5.88
N GLN A 37 18.74 25.28 -6.42
CA GLN A 37 18.31 26.53 -7.05
C GLN A 37 17.52 26.33 -8.35
N SER A 38 17.70 25.20 -9.05
CA SER A 38 16.93 24.89 -10.26
C SER A 38 15.59 24.20 -9.97
N LEU A 39 15.36 23.71 -8.75
CA LEU A 39 14.08 23.11 -8.35
C LEU A 39 12.97 24.17 -8.27
N ALA A 40 11.74 23.76 -8.54
CA ALA A 40 10.56 24.59 -8.31
C ALA A 40 10.41 24.93 -6.81
N PRO A 41 9.81 26.10 -6.44
CA PRO A 41 9.69 26.52 -5.04
C PRO A 41 9.05 25.47 -4.12
N ASP A 42 7.98 24.82 -4.56
CA ASP A 42 7.30 23.78 -3.79
C ASP A 42 8.23 22.57 -3.55
N MET A 43 9.05 22.22 -4.55
CA MET A 43 10.00 21.12 -4.44
C MET A 43 11.20 21.47 -3.54
N GLN A 44 11.65 22.73 -3.56
CA GLN A 44 12.66 23.24 -2.61
C GLN A 44 12.16 23.12 -1.16
N GLU A 45 10.90 23.51 -0.91
CA GLU A 45 10.29 23.37 0.41
C GLU A 45 10.25 21.90 0.86
N GLN A 46 9.78 20.99 -0.01
CA GLN A 46 9.73 19.57 0.32
C GLN A 46 11.11 18.96 0.57
N ALA A 47 12.11 19.28 -0.26
CA ALA A 47 13.47 18.80 -0.10
C ALA A 47 14.12 19.31 1.19
N PHE A 48 13.86 20.57 1.56
CA PHE A 48 14.37 21.16 2.81
C PHE A 48 13.76 20.49 4.06
N LEU A 49 12.45 20.20 4.02
CA LEU A 49 11.74 19.52 5.11
C LEU A 49 12.15 18.04 5.21
N ASN A 50 12.40 17.39 4.08
CA ASN A 50 12.61 15.95 3.96
C ASN A 50 14.00 15.64 3.39
N LEU A 51 14.97 15.43 4.28
CA LEU A 51 16.37 15.24 3.89
C LEU A 51 16.60 14.02 2.99
N HIS A 52 15.85 12.94 3.20
CA HIS A 52 15.90 11.76 2.35
C HIS A 52 15.44 12.04 0.91
N LEU A 53 14.51 12.98 0.71
CA LEU A 53 14.11 13.42 -0.63
C LEU A 53 15.23 14.21 -1.29
N TRP A 54 15.89 15.12 -0.56
CA TRP A 54 17.05 15.83 -1.08
C TRP A 54 18.17 14.87 -1.49
N ASN A 55 18.54 13.93 -0.61
CA ASN A 55 19.58 12.94 -0.88
C ASN A 55 19.24 12.05 -2.08
N TYR A 56 17.95 11.76 -2.29
CA TYR A 56 17.49 11.06 -3.48
C TYR A 56 17.69 11.87 -4.76
N LEU A 57 17.30 13.16 -4.74
CA LEU A 57 17.44 14.06 -5.90
C LEU A 57 18.90 14.28 -6.29
N GLU A 58 19.81 14.43 -5.31
CA GLU A 58 21.25 14.53 -5.59
C GLU A 58 21.83 13.24 -6.19
N GLY A 59 21.22 12.09 -5.90
CA GLY A 59 21.62 10.79 -6.43
C GLY A 59 21.06 10.47 -7.82
N LEU A 60 20.19 11.30 -8.38
CA LEU A 60 19.64 11.11 -9.73
C LEU A 60 20.71 11.43 -10.78
N ASP A 61 20.73 10.62 -11.83
CA ASP A 61 21.55 10.89 -13.00
C ASP A 61 20.86 11.98 -13.86
N PRO A 62 21.47 13.18 -14.02
CA PRO A 62 20.85 14.27 -14.76
C PRO A 62 20.71 13.99 -16.26
N GLU A 63 21.53 13.11 -16.83
CA GLU A 63 21.50 12.77 -18.26
C GLU A 63 20.46 11.68 -18.54
N GLU A 64 20.34 10.70 -17.65
CA GLU A 64 19.40 9.57 -17.81
C GLU A 64 17.98 9.94 -17.37
N VAL A 65 17.84 10.59 -16.22
CA VAL A 65 16.54 10.81 -15.56
C VAL A 65 16.12 12.28 -15.64
N GLY A 66 17.07 13.21 -15.45
CA GLY A 66 16.77 14.63 -15.37
C GLY A 66 16.09 15.03 -14.05
N ILE A 67 15.60 16.27 -13.97
CA ILE A 67 14.96 16.82 -12.77
C ILE A 67 13.45 16.52 -12.80
N PRO A 68 12.89 15.80 -11.83
CA PRO A 68 11.45 15.51 -11.82
C PRO A 68 10.61 16.75 -11.57
N GLU A 69 9.46 16.82 -12.23
CA GLU A 69 8.44 17.82 -11.92
C GLU A 69 7.71 17.44 -10.64
N PHE A 70 7.69 18.34 -9.65
CA PHE A 70 6.95 18.12 -8.41
C PHE A 70 5.45 18.39 -8.61
N VAL A 71 4.64 17.38 -8.37
CA VAL A 71 3.19 17.41 -8.55
C VAL A 71 2.51 17.08 -7.22
N PRO A 72 2.05 18.07 -6.44
CA PRO A 72 1.44 17.82 -5.12
C PRO A 72 0.22 16.90 -5.17
N ARG A 73 -0.51 16.90 -6.29
CA ARG A 73 -1.68 16.04 -6.52
C ARG A 73 -1.79 15.69 -8.00
N LEU A 74 -1.78 14.41 -8.32
CA LEU A 74 -1.91 13.97 -9.71
C LEU A 74 -3.34 14.25 -10.24
N SER A 75 -3.39 14.73 -11.47
CA SER A 75 -4.63 14.91 -12.24
C SER A 75 -4.70 13.87 -13.37
N LYS A 76 -5.91 13.46 -13.78
CA LYS A 76 -6.09 12.47 -14.85
C LYS A 76 -5.52 12.92 -16.21
N ASN A 77 -5.31 14.22 -16.40
CA ASN A 77 -4.84 14.77 -17.67
C ASN A 77 -3.32 14.75 -17.82
N LEU A 78 -2.56 14.35 -16.78
CA LEU A 78 -1.09 14.35 -16.83
C LEU A 78 -0.49 13.45 -17.92
N LYS A 79 -1.23 12.44 -18.39
CA LYS A 79 -0.73 11.48 -19.38
C LYS A 79 -0.45 12.09 -20.76
N SER A 80 -0.93 13.30 -21.05
CA SER A 80 -0.76 13.94 -22.37
C SER A 80 0.59 14.66 -22.55
N ASP A 81 1.35 14.89 -21.48
CA ASP A 81 2.64 15.57 -21.56
C ASP A 81 3.78 14.57 -21.76
N SER A 82 4.61 14.84 -22.76
CA SER A 82 5.52 13.88 -23.42
C SER A 82 6.74 13.44 -22.61
N SER A 83 6.85 13.82 -21.33
CA SER A 83 7.90 13.34 -20.43
C SER A 83 7.25 12.88 -19.14
N ASN A 84 7.07 11.57 -18.97
CA ASN A 84 6.70 11.00 -17.68
C ASN A 84 7.93 11.12 -16.78
N ASN A 85 8.08 12.24 -16.07
CA ASN A 85 9.09 12.44 -15.03
C ASN A 85 8.49 13.30 -13.90
N PHE A 86 7.80 12.63 -12.97
CA PHE A 86 6.98 13.27 -11.94
C PHE A 86 7.35 12.80 -10.55
N LEU A 87 7.26 13.70 -9.57
CA LEU A 87 7.42 13.39 -8.16
C LEU A 87 6.23 13.90 -7.36
N TYR A 88 5.55 13.01 -6.61
CA TYR A 88 4.38 13.38 -5.82
C TYR A 88 4.40 12.76 -4.41
N PRO A 89 3.81 13.41 -3.40
CA PRO A 89 3.73 12.87 -2.05
C PRO A 89 2.59 11.87 -1.89
N VAL A 90 2.80 10.83 -1.09
CA VAL A 90 1.77 9.83 -0.72
C VAL A 90 1.46 9.78 0.78
N GLY A 91 2.17 10.56 1.60
CA GLY A 91 1.99 10.66 3.05
C GLY A 91 3.13 10.02 3.84
N ASN A 92 3.17 10.22 5.16
CA ASN A 92 4.24 9.73 6.05
C ASN A 92 5.66 10.06 5.57
N LYS A 93 5.83 11.25 4.96
CA LYS A 93 7.07 11.70 4.33
C LYS A 93 7.57 10.81 3.17
N VAL A 94 6.72 9.96 2.61
CA VAL A 94 7.04 9.15 1.43
C VAL A 94 6.64 9.91 0.16
N PHE A 95 7.54 9.90 -0.81
CA PHE A 95 7.33 10.47 -2.14
C PHE A 95 7.45 9.37 -3.19
N ILE A 96 6.74 9.51 -4.30
CA ILE A 96 6.83 8.60 -5.43
C ILE A 96 7.44 9.35 -6.59
N HIS A 97 8.52 8.82 -7.15
CA HIS A 97 9.12 9.28 -8.39
C HIS A 97 8.73 8.32 -9.52
N LEU A 98 8.04 8.85 -10.52
CA LEU A 98 7.68 8.16 -11.75
C LEU A 98 8.54 8.68 -12.87
N TYR A 99 9.29 7.81 -13.56
CA TYR A 99 10.03 8.24 -14.73
C TYR A 99 10.12 7.16 -15.82
N THR A 100 10.21 7.57 -17.08
CA THR A 100 10.51 6.67 -18.20
C THR A 100 12.01 6.40 -18.25
N ALA A 101 12.41 5.13 -18.13
CA ALA A 101 13.79 4.70 -18.33
C ALA A 101 14.02 4.30 -19.79
N GLU A 102 15.15 4.71 -20.38
CA GLU A 102 15.46 4.42 -21.78
C GLU A 102 15.59 2.89 -22.01
N GLY A 103 14.87 2.36 -23.00
CA GLY A 103 14.91 0.94 -23.36
C GLY A 103 14.08 0.01 -22.47
N GLU A 104 13.39 0.51 -21.44
CA GLU A 104 12.44 -0.28 -20.65
C GLU A 104 11.03 -0.29 -21.27
N ALA A 105 10.32 -1.42 -21.13
CA ALA A 105 8.96 -1.57 -21.68
C ALA A 105 7.87 -0.93 -20.81
N ARG A 106 8.21 -0.56 -19.58
CA ARG A 106 7.31 0.06 -18.59
C ARG A 106 8.05 1.19 -17.90
N ASP A 107 7.34 2.25 -17.56
CA ASP A 107 7.89 3.32 -16.75
C ASP A 107 8.18 2.82 -15.32
N ARG A 108 9.09 3.51 -14.64
CA ARG A 108 9.52 3.20 -13.28
C ARG A 108 8.62 3.82 -12.23
N TYR A 109 8.40 3.10 -11.16
CA TYR A 109 7.79 3.56 -9.92
C TYR A 109 8.79 3.42 -8.78
N ILE A 110 9.32 4.54 -8.26
CA ILE A 110 10.28 4.51 -7.16
C ILE A 110 9.67 5.17 -5.93
N ALA A 111 9.58 4.43 -4.84
CA ALA A 111 9.21 4.98 -3.53
C ALA A 111 10.46 5.59 -2.88
N VAL A 112 10.43 6.89 -2.63
CA VAL A 112 11.46 7.65 -1.93
C VAL A 112 11.06 7.73 -0.46
N GLU A 113 11.62 6.83 0.34
CA GLU A 113 11.28 6.66 1.75
C GLU A 113 12.27 7.36 2.70
N PRO A 114 11.83 7.72 3.92
CA PRO A 114 12.69 8.32 4.95
C PRO A 114 13.90 7.48 5.36
N ALA A 115 13.96 6.20 5.01
CA ALA A 115 14.88 5.24 5.62
C ALA A 115 16.15 4.92 4.82
N SER A 116 16.39 5.62 3.72
CA SER A 116 17.44 5.28 2.76
C SER A 116 18.85 5.22 3.38
N SER A 117 19.12 5.96 4.46
CA SER A 117 20.42 5.93 5.15
C SER A 117 20.52 4.80 6.19
N VAL A 118 19.47 4.58 7.00
CA VAL A 118 19.44 3.53 8.04
C VAL A 118 19.41 2.12 7.43
N MET A 119 18.76 1.96 6.28
CA MET A 119 18.79 0.68 5.55
C MET A 119 20.22 0.28 5.13
N LYS A 120 21.13 1.24 4.94
CA LYS A 120 22.52 1.00 4.53
C LYS A 120 23.45 0.70 5.72
N SER A 121 23.16 1.22 6.91
CA SER A 121 24.04 1.13 8.09
C SER A 121 23.88 -0.17 8.89
N GLY A 122 22.77 -0.90 8.70
CA GLY A 122 22.47 -2.12 9.47
C GLY A 122 21.93 -1.84 10.88
N LEU A 123 21.70 -0.57 11.24
CA LEU A 123 21.16 -0.15 12.55
C LEU A 123 19.84 -0.84 12.89
N MET A 124 18.97 -1.05 11.89
CA MET A 124 17.68 -1.74 12.11
C MET A 124 17.86 -3.17 12.64
N ALA A 125 18.90 -3.88 12.21
CA ALA A 125 19.18 -5.23 12.70
C ALA A 125 19.66 -5.23 14.16
N GLU A 126 20.44 -4.22 14.55
CA GLU A 126 20.85 -4.03 15.95
C GLU A 126 19.66 -3.69 16.84
N VAL A 127 18.76 -2.80 16.37
CA VAL A 127 17.51 -2.48 17.05
C VAL A 127 16.65 -3.74 17.22
N ASP A 128 16.47 -4.53 16.17
CA ASP A 128 15.70 -5.78 16.21
C ASP A 128 16.23 -6.78 17.25
N GLU A 129 17.54 -6.91 17.40
CA GLU A 129 18.14 -7.75 18.44
C GLU A 129 17.78 -7.25 19.85
N ARG A 130 17.68 -5.93 20.04
CA ARG A 130 17.31 -5.33 21.32
C ARG A 130 15.81 -5.34 21.61
N LEU A 131 14.96 -5.47 20.59
CA LEU A 131 13.52 -5.63 20.80
C LEU A 131 13.17 -6.90 21.60
N ILE A 132 14.06 -7.91 21.60
CA ILE A 132 13.90 -9.15 22.37
C ILE A 132 13.75 -8.86 23.87
N ASP A 133 14.45 -7.85 24.39
CA ASP A 133 14.38 -7.45 25.80
C ASP A 133 13.00 -6.88 26.20
N TYR A 134 12.19 -6.48 25.21
CA TYR A 134 10.88 -5.85 25.38
C TYR A 134 9.71 -6.72 24.91
N VAL A 135 9.94 -8.02 24.67
CA VAL A 135 8.90 -8.96 24.22
C VAL A 135 7.66 -8.95 25.13
N GLY A 136 7.83 -8.76 26.44
CA GLY A 136 6.69 -8.66 27.37
C GLY A 136 5.79 -7.45 27.09
N GLU A 137 6.37 -6.28 26.78
CA GLU A 137 5.60 -5.08 26.41
C GLU A 137 4.92 -5.26 25.04
N LEU A 138 5.65 -5.85 24.07
CA LEU A 138 5.10 -6.16 22.74
C LEU A 138 3.94 -7.15 22.81
N GLN A 139 4.05 -8.19 23.64
CA GLN A 139 2.97 -9.16 23.85
C GLN A 139 1.75 -8.53 24.52
N ALA A 140 1.95 -7.61 25.46
CA ALA A 140 0.85 -6.89 26.10
C ALA A 140 0.07 -6.00 25.12
N ALA A 141 0.70 -5.55 24.03
CA ALA A 141 0.06 -4.77 22.98
C ALA A 141 -0.69 -5.64 21.94
N VAL A 142 -0.52 -6.96 21.96
CA VAL A 142 -1.21 -7.84 21.01
C VAL A 142 -2.73 -7.79 21.25
N GLY A 143 -3.48 -7.50 20.18
CA GLY A 143 -4.94 -7.38 20.24
C GLY A 143 -5.43 -5.96 20.55
N GLU A 144 -4.55 -5.03 20.89
CA GLU A 144 -4.87 -3.61 21.01
C GLU A 144 -5.10 -2.98 19.63
N GLU A 145 -5.72 -1.81 19.60
CA GLU A 145 -5.91 -1.03 18.37
C GLU A 145 -4.57 -0.60 17.76
N LYS A 146 -4.56 -0.41 16.44
CA LYS A 146 -3.35 -0.11 15.66
C LYS A 146 -2.58 1.08 16.25
N GLU A 147 -3.26 2.19 16.55
CA GLU A 147 -2.63 3.41 17.08
C GLU A 147 -1.84 3.14 18.38
N LYS A 148 -2.43 2.35 19.28
CA LYS A 148 -1.78 2.00 20.55
C LYS A 148 -0.58 1.08 20.34
N ARG A 149 -0.63 0.16 19.38
CA ARG A 149 0.53 -0.68 19.03
C ARG A 149 1.67 0.14 18.45
N GLU A 150 1.37 1.11 17.58
CA GLU A 150 2.36 2.06 17.04
C GLU A 150 3.00 2.91 18.15
N GLU A 151 2.21 3.35 19.13
CA GLU A 151 2.70 4.07 20.31
C GLU A 151 3.65 3.21 21.16
N VAL A 152 3.29 1.95 21.42
CA VAL A 152 4.18 1.00 22.14
C VAL A 152 5.49 0.80 21.40
N LEU A 153 5.45 0.57 20.08
CA LEU A 153 6.65 0.40 19.27
C LEU A 153 7.55 1.63 19.31
N THR A 154 6.96 2.82 19.18
CA THR A 154 7.70 4.09 19.24
C THR A 154 8.33 4.30 20.61
N THR A 155 7.61 4.00 21.68
CA THR A 155 8.12 4.09 23.05
C THR A 155 9.28 3.14 23.30
N ILE A 156 9.20 1.90 22.79
CA ILE A 156 10.28 0.92 22.90
C ILE A 156 11.50 1.39 22.13
N LEU A 157 11.32 1.93 20.92
CA LEU A 157 12.43 2.47 20.12
C LEU A 157 13.19 3.56 20.88
N GLU A 158 12.48 4.48 21.52
CA GLU A 158 13.08 5.55 22.34
C GLU A 158 13.79 5.02 23.60
N LYS A 159 13.42 3.83 24.10
CA LYS A 159 14.15 3.15 25.19
C LYS A 159 15.41 2.45 24.70
N VAL A 160 15.41 1.95 23.46
CA VAL A 160 16.49 1.19 22.83
C VAL A 160 17.57 2.12 22.28
N CYS A 161 17.17 3.25 21.71
CA CYS A 161 18.06 4.21 21.06
C CYS A 161 18.48 5.35 22.01
N ASP A 162 19.70 5.86 21.84
CA ASP A 162 20.22 7.03 22.57
C ASP A 162 20.82 8.04 21.59
N THR A 163 20.32 9.28 21.66
CA THR A 163 20.76 10.43 20.84
C THR A 163 21.84 11.28 21.51
N GLY A 164 22.37 10.87 22.67
CA GLY A 164 23.55 11.48 23.30
C GLY A 164 23.26 12.65 24.24
N GLY A 165 21.99 12.91 24.58
CA GLY A 165 21.58 14.01 25.47
C GLY A 165 21.56 13.69 26.98
N GLY A 166 21.77 12.43 27.38
CA GLY A 166 21.61 11.98 28.77
C GLY A 166 22.69 11.03 29.29
N LYS A 167 22.50 10.46 30.50
CA LYS A 167 23.36 9.37 31.01
C LYS A 167 23.16 8.14 30.13
N ALA A 168 24.07 7.93 29.19
CA ALA A 168 24.04 6.80 28.26
C ALA A 168 23.85 5.47 29.02
N LYS A 169 22.76 4.76 28.71
CA LYS A 169 22.63 3.36 29.14
C LYS A 169 23.73 2.59 28.42
N ARG A 170 24.50 1.78 29.16
CA ARG A 170 25.64 0.99 28.63
C ARG A 170 25.29 0.11 27.42
N SER A 171 24.00 -0.16 27.21
CA SER A 171 23.48 -0.99 26.15
C SER A 171 22.62 -0.24 25.12
N ALA A 172 22.48 1.09 25.14
CA ALA A 172 21.67 1.76 24.11
C ALA A 172 22.35 1.76 22.72
N VAL A 173 21.55 1.66 21.66
CA VAL A 173 22.01 1.83 20.27
C VAL A 173 22.20 3.34 20.04
N LYS A 174 23.41 3.75 19.68
CA LYS A 174 23.71 5.17 19.45
C LYS A 174 23.23 5.57 18.07
N VAL A 175 22.38 6.58 18.02
CA VAL A 175 21.80 7.08 16.77
C VAL A 175 21.75 8.60 16.80
N THR A 176 21.81 9.23 15.63
CA THR A 176 21.49 10.64 15.48
C THR A 176 19.96 10.86 15.56
N PRO A 177 19.49 12.10 15.81
CA PRO A 177 18.06 12.40 15.78
C PRO A 177 17.40 12.05 14.44
N ASP A 178 18.12 12.23 13.33
CA ASP A 178 17.63 11.87 11.99
C ASP A 178 17.50 10.35 11.85
N GLU A 179 18.55 9.59 12.19
CA GLU A 179 18.50 8.12 12.19
C GLU A 179 17.39 7.56 13.10
N LEU A 180 17.09 8.21 14.22
CA LEU A 180 15.97 7.82 15.08
C LEU A 180 14.62 7.97 14.37
N ASP A 181 14.41 9.07 13.66
CA ASP A 181 13.19 9.29 12.86
C ASP A 181 13.07 8.27 11.71
N GLN A 182 14.18 7.94 11.05
CA GLN A 182 14.24 6.90 10.02
C GLN A 182 13.94 5.51 10.58
N LEU A 183 14.51 5.16 11.73
CA LEU A 183 14.23 3.92 12.45
C LEU A 183 12.77 3.84 12.88
N ARG A 184 12.17 4.96 13.33
CA ARG A 184 10.75 5.01 13.66
C ARG A 184 9.90 4.67 12.45
N TYR A 185 10.20 5.27 11.29
CA TYR A 185 9.51 4.93 10.03
C TYR A 185 9.64 3.44 9.69
N LEU A 186 10.87 2.89 9.68
CA LEU A 186 11.11 1.47 9.36
C LEU A 186 10.42 0.52 10.32
N MET A 187 10.46 0.81 11.63
CA MET A 187 9.86 -0.02 12.65
C MET A 187 8.34 -0.10 12.47
N LEU A 188 7.69 1.04 12.21
CA LEU A 188 6.25 1.06 11.90
C LEU A 188 5.95 0.36 10.58
N ARG A 189 6.72 0.63 9.52
CA ARG A 189 6.58 0.02 8.18
C ARG A 189 6.69 -1.51 8.24
N ASP A 190 7.69 -2.02 8.96
CA ASP A 190 8.06 -3.44 8.94
C ASP A 190 7.33 -4.26 10.01
N LYS A 191 7.02 -3.69 11.18
CA LYS A 191 6.34 -4.42 12.27
C LYS A 191 4.82 -4.30 12.20
N GLU A 192 4.27 -3.09 12.01
CA GLU A 192 2.82 -2.88 11.87
C GLU A 192 2.34 -2.86 10.41
N GLY A 193 3.15 -2.31 9.49
CA GLY A 193 2.82 -2.21 8.07
C GLY A 193 3.09 -3.49 7.27
N MET A 194 3.12 -3.36 5.95
CA MET A 194 3.34 -4.44 4.98
C MET A 194 4.81 -4.60 4.56
N GLY A 195 5.76 -4.04 5.32
CA GLY A 195 7.17 -4.08 5.00
C GLY A 195 7.49 -3.31 3.72
N ALA A 196 8.34 -3.89 2.85
CA ALA A 196 8.83 -3.23 1.64
C ALA A 196 7.73 -2.77 0.67
N ILE A 197 6.57 -3.43 0.64
CA ILE A 197 5.46 -3.03 -0.25
C ILE A 197 4.54 -1.96 0.36
N GLN A 198 4.80 -1.52 1.59
CA GLN A 198 3.96 -0.54 2.29
C GLN A 198 3.74 0.75 1.48
N PRO A 199 4.73 1.35 0.78
CA PRO A 199 4.49 2.51 -0.09
C PRO A 199 3.45 2.24 -1.17
N LEU A 200 3.55 1.08 -1.84
CA LEU A 200 2.61 0.68 -2.91
C LEU A 200 1.18 0.53 -2.35
N VAL A 201 1.07 -0.10 -1.18
CA VAL A 201 -0.22 -0.29 -0.49
C VAL A 201 -0.77 1.04 0.06
N SER A 202 0.08 2.01 0.39
CA SER A 202 -0.37 3.31 0.90
C SER A 202 -0.78 4.28 -0.20
N ASP A 203 -0.24 4.13 -1.41
CA ASP A 203 -0.45 5.06 -2.52
C ASP A 203 -1.88 4.97 -3.11
N PRO A 204 -2.73 6.00 -2.97
CA PRO A 204 -4.11 5.96 -3.46
C PRO A 204 -4.25 5.88 -4.98
N TYR A 205 -3.16 6.06 -5.74
CA TYR A 205 -3.15 5.98 -7.20
C TYR A 205 -2.81 4.58 -7.75
N ILE A 206 -2.38 3.65 -6.89
CA ILE A 206 -2.20 2.24 -7.27
C ILE A 206 -3.52 1.49 -7.18
N GLU A 207 -3.78 0.63 -8.17
CA GLU A 207 -4.93 -0.28 -8.23
C GLU A 207 -4.51 -1.71 -7.92
N ASP A 208 -3.46 -2.20 -8.57
CA ASP A 208 -2.96 -3.56 -8.37
C ASP A 208 -1.45 -3.56 -8.10
N VAL A 209 -0.99 -4.50 -7.27
CA VAL A 209 0.42 -4.80 -7.02
C VAL A 209 0.64 -6.28 -7.31
N SER A 210 1.63 -6.62 -8.13
CA SER A 210 1.89 -7.99 -8.58
C SER A 210 3.36 -8.33 -8.49
N CYS A 211 3.69 -9.44 -7.83
CA CYS A 211 5.01 -10.07 -7.88
C CYS A 211 4.84 -11.46 -8.46
N SER A 212 5.42 -11.73 -9.63
CA SER A 212 5.23 -12.98 -10.37
C SER A 212 6.26 -14.07 -10.05
N GLY A 213 7.09 -13.87 -9.02
CA GLY A 213 8.28 -14.67 -8.73
C GLY A 213 9.50 -13.80 -8.46
N VAL A 214 10.67 -14.43 -8.49
CA VAL A 214 11.97 -13.74 -8.38
C VAL A 214 12.08 -12.67 -9.48
N GLY A 215 12.52 -11.47 -9.10
CA GLY A 215 12.59 -10.28 -9.93
C GLY A 215 11.74 -9.11 -9.40
N SER A 216 11.41 -8.18 -10.29
CA SER A 216 10.71 -6.94 -9.95
C SER A 216 9.25 -7.14 -9.57
N VAL A 217 8.77 -6.26 -8.69
CA VAL A 217 7.35 -6.04 -8.45
C VAL A 217 6.79 -5.10 -9.51
N PHE A 218 5.57 -5.38 -9.97
CA PHE A 218 4.84 -4.56 -10.94
C PHE A 218 3.61 -3.95 -10.27
N VAL A 219 3.21 -2.78 -10.74
CA VAL A 219 1.98 -2.13 -10.27
C VAL A 219 1.13 -1.65 -11.43
N GLU A 220 -0.18 -1.59 -11.24
CA GLU A 220 -1.10 -0.90 -12.14
C GLU A 220 -1.49 0.44 -11.50
N HIS A 221 -1.18 1.53 -12.18
CA HIS A 221 -1.43 2.88 -11.71
C HIS A 221 -2.61 3.52 -12.46
N LYS A 222 -3.55 4.15 -11.74
CA LYS A 222 -4.80 4.72 -12.28
C LYS A 222 -4.65 5.63 -13.50
N ILE A 223 -3.54 6.35 -13.57
CA ILE A 223 -3.22 7.33 -14.62
C ILE A 223 -2.24 6.74 -15.65
N PHE A 224 -1.07 6.28 -15.19
CA PHE A 224 0.03 5.88 -16.06
C PHE A 224 -0.07 4.44 -16.59
N GLY A 225 -0.90 3.59 -16.00
CA GLY A 225 -1.05 2.18 -16.37
C GLY A 225 0.00 1.29 -15.70
N GLY A 226 0.45 0.24 -16.39
CA GLY A 226 1.41 -0.73 -15.86
C GLY A 226 2.83 -0.17 -15.70
N LEU A 227 3.35 -0.20 -14.47
CA LEU A 227 4.69 0.30 -14.09
C LEU A 227 5.55 -0.81 -13.48
N THR A 228 6.87 -0.63 -13.50
CA THR A 228 7.84 -1.47 -12.78
C THR A 228 8.26 -0.78 -11.50
N ALA A 229 7.98 -1.38 -10.34
CA ALA A 229 8.37 -0.83 -9.04
C ALA A 229 9.89 -0.99 -8.81
N GLY A 230 10.47 -0.09 -8.02
CA GLY A 230 11.86 -0.16 -7.55
C GLY A 230 12.14 -1.29 -6.56
N ILE A 231 11.15 -2.13 -6.25
CA ILE A 231 11.25 -3.27 -5.36
C ILE A 231 11.44 -4.54 -6.20
N SER A 232 12.46 -5.32 -5.87
CA SER A 232 12.73 -6.63 -6.47
C SER A 232 13.14 -7.65 -5.42
N PHE A 233 12.93 -8.92 -5.73
CA PHE A 233 13.43 -10.05 -4.94
C PHE A 233 14.50 -10.78 -5.75
N ASP A 234 15.66 -11.01 -5.16
CA ASP A 234 16.82 -11.56 -5.87
C ASP A 234 16.93 -13.09 -5.78
N SER A 235 16.23 -13.70 -4.81
CA SER A 235 16.23 -15.15 -4.62
C SER A 235 14.88 -15.68 -4.14
N ASP A 236 14.66 -16.98 -4.36
CA ASP A 236 13.48 -17.69 -3.87
C ASP A 236 13.39 -17.60 -2.34
N GLU A 237 14.51 -17.69 -1.62
CA GLU A 237 14.52 -17.61 -0.16
C GLU A 237 14.05 -16.25 0.37
N GLU A 238 14.44 -15.16 -0.31
CA GLU A 238 14.01 -13.81 0.08
C GLU A 238 12.50 -13.64 -0.12
N LEU A 239 12.01 -14.05 -1.29
CA LEU A 239 10.60 -13.95 -1.65
C LEU A 239 9.72 -14.87 -0.76
N ASP A 240 10.18 -16.09 -0.50
CA ASP A 240 9.51 -17.03 0.40
C ASP A 240 9.40 -16.47 1.82
N GLN A 241 10.48 -15.90 2.36
CA GLN A 241 10.45 -15.27 3.69
C GLN A 241 9.49 -14.08 3.73
N PHE A 242 9.47 -13.27 2.67
CA PHE A 242 8.56 -12.14 2.58
C PHE A 242 7.10 -12.60 2.55
N VAL A 243 6.79 -13.58 1.71
CA VAL A 243 5.44 -14.14 1.55
C VAL A 243 4.95 -14.82 2.84
N ILE A 244 5.82 -15.57 3.54
CA ILE A 244 5.49 -16.17 4.84
C ILE A 244 5.12 -15.08 5.84
N LYS A 245 5.98 -14.06 6.03
CA LYS A 245 5.70 -12.95 6.96
C LYS A 245 4.41 -12.22 6.60
N LEU A 246 4.18 -11.96 5.31
CA LEU A 246 2.96 -11.31 4.84
C LEU A 246 1.72 -12.15 5.16
N SER A 247 1.81 -13.48 4.96
CA SER A 247 0.74 -14.44 5.26
C SER A 247 0.41 -14.54 6.76
N GLU A 248 1.42 -14.42 7.62
CA GLU A 248 1.25 -14.38 9.07
C GLU A 248 0.53 -13.10 9.51
N LYS A 249 0.90 -11.94 8.93
CA LYS A 249 0.27 -10.65 9.23
C LYS A 249 -1.21 -10.59 8.86
N ILE A 250 -1.59 -11.24 7.77
CA ILE A 250 -3.01 -11.35 7.35
C ILE A 250 -3.78 -12.44 8.13
N GLY A 251 -3.14 -13.11 9.09
CA GLY A 251 -3.75 -14.16 9.93
C GLY A 251 -4.03 -15.48 9.21
N ARG A 252 -3.43 -15.70 8.03
CA ARG A 252 -3.60 -16.92 7.22
C ARG A 252 -2.24 -17.41 6.73
N PRO A 253 -1.45 -18.05 7.60
CA PRO A 253 -0.08 -18.45 7.27
C PRO A 253 -0.06 -19.49 6.15
N VAL A 254 0.80 -19.28 5.14
CA VAL A 254 1.05 -20.27 4.09
C VAL A 254 1.92 -21.41 4.60
N THR A 255 1.71 -22.60 4.06
CA THR A 255 2.59 -23.76 4.33
C THR A 255 2.75 -24.59 3.05
N VAL A 256 3.72 -25.50 3.01
CA VAL A 256 3.88 -26.44 1.88
C VAL A 256 2.60 -27.29 1.66
N ARG A 257 1.86 -27.59 2.73
CA ARG A 257 0.59 -28.35 2.63
C ARG A 257 -0.59 -27.48 2.16
N SER A 258 -0.54 -26.18 2.43
CA SER A 258 -1.55 -25.20 2.06
C SER A 258 -0.86 -23.98 1.43
N PRO A 259 -0.36 -24.14 0.18
CA PRO A 259 0.48 -23.14 -0.47
C PRO A 259 -0.30 -21.95 -1.01
N ILE A 260 -1.62 -22.06 -1.16
CA ILE A 260 -2.46 -21.01 -1.73
C ILE A 260 -3.28 -20.37 -0.62
N VAL A 261 -3.20 -19.04 -0.52
CA VAL A 261 -3.98 -18.24 0.44
C VAL A 261 -4.65 -17.08 -0.28
N ASP A 262 -5.97 -17.02 -0.14
CA ASP A 262 -6.77 -15.84 -0.47
C ASP A 262 -7.23 -15.18 0.84
N SER A 263 -6.99 -13.87 0.96
CA SER A 263 -7.35 -13.10 2.16
C SER A 263 -7.59 -11.63 1.84
N THR A 264 -7.74 -10.85 2.92
CA THR A 264 -7.90 -9.40 2.88
C THR A 264 -6.85 -8.76 3.79
N LEU A 265 -6.23 -7.69 3.31
CA LEU A 265 -5.34 -6.82 4.07
C LEU A 265 -6.16 -5.96 5.05
N PRO A 266 -5.55 -5.38 6.10
CA PRO A 266 -6.25 -4.52 7.06
C PRO A 266 -6.94 -3.29 6.46
N ASP A 267 -6.49 -2.80 5.31
CA ASP A 267 -7.10 -1.69 4.56
C ASP A 267 -8.31 -2.12 3.69
N GLY A 268 -8.65 -3.42 3.69
CA GLY A 268 -9.70 -4.01 2.85
C GLY A 268 -9.22 -4.52 1.50
N SER A 269 -7.96 -4.29 1.14
CA SER A 269 -7.39 -4.75 -0.13
C SER A 269 -7.35 -6.27 -0.20
N ARG A 270 -7.60 -6.84 -1.38
CA ARG A 270 -7.57 -8.30 -1.57
C ARG A 270 -6.14 -8.74 -1.79
N ILE A 271 -5.76 -9.87 -1.22
CA ILE A 271 -4.46 -10.47 -1.47
C ILE A 271 -4.60 -11.95 -1.81
N ASN A 272 -3.93 -12.35 -2.89
CA ASN A 272 -3.68 -13.74 -3.24
C ASN A 272 -2.19 -14.03 -3.10
N ILE A 273 -1.87 -15.16 -2.49
CA ILE A 273 -0.52 -15.67 -2.31
C ILE A 273 -0.45 -17.10 -2.82
N VAL A 274 0.59 -17.41 -3.58
CA VAL A 274 0.97 -18.78 -3.97
C VAL A 274 2.40 -19.02 -3.52
N TYR A 275 2.55 -19.88 -2.51
CA TYR A 275 3.81 -20.23 -1.86
C TYR A 275 4.45 -21.48 -2.44
N GLY A 276 5.77 -21.45 -2.60
CA GLY A 276 6.60 -22.58 -2.98
C GLY A 276 6.83 -22.72 -4.48
N SER A 277 8.09 -23.03 -4.83
CA SER A 277 8.52 -23.25 -6.22
C SER A 277 8.03 -24.58 -6.81
N ASP A 278 7.54 -25.48 -5.97
CA ASP A 278 6.85 -26.70 -6.38
C ASP A 278 5.52 -26.38 -7.07
N VAL A 279 4.79 -25.38 -6.59
CA VAL A 279 3.53 -24.88 -7.18
C VAL A 279 3.77 -23.78 -8.22
N SER A 280 4.62 -22.80 -7.92
CA SER A 280 4.91 -21.65 -8.79
C SER A 280 6.34 -21.69 -9.32
N LYS A 281 6.53 -22.07 -10.59
CA LYS A 281 7.87 -22.36 -11.16
C LYS A 281 8.85 -21.18 -11.24
N ARG A 282 8.40 -19.95 -11.00
CA ARG A 282 9.26 -18.76 -10.94
C ARG A 282 9.57 -18.31 -9.50
N GLY A 283 9.27 -19.16 -8.52
CA GLY A 283 9.28 -18.81 -7.10
C GLY A 283 7.88 -18.49 -6.58
N SER A 284 7.75 -18.29 -5.27
CA SER A 284 6.50 -17.81 -4.67
C SER A 284 5.99 -16.55 -5.37
N ASN A 285 4.68 -16.32 -5.41
CA ASN A 285 4.11 -15.13 -6.04
C ASN A 285 2.96 -14.56 -5.19
N PHE A 286 2.67 -13.29 -5.38
CA PHE A 286 1.53 -12.64 -4.73
C PHE A 286 0.93 -11.55 -5.62
N THR A 287 -0.37 -11.33 -5.47
CA THR A 287 -1.11 -10.25 -6.12
C THR A 287 -2.00 -9.56 -5.10
N ILE A 288 -1.91 -8.24 -5.02
CA ILE A 288 -2.78 -7.39 -4.20
C ILE A 288 -3.65 -6.58 -5.14
N ARG A 289 -4.96 -6.60 -4.91
CA ARG A 289 -5.93 -5.75 -5.60
C ARG A 289 -6.48 -4.76 -4.59
N LYS A 290 -6.14 -3.49 -4.76
CA LYS A 290 -6.35 -2.48 -3.74
C LYS A 290 -7.82 -2.16 -3.58
N PHE A 291 -8.21 -1.99 -2.32
CA PHE A 291 -9.53 -1.49 -1.99
C PHE A 291 -9.62 -0.01 -2.31
N GLN A 292 -10.62 0.39 -3.09
CA GLN A 292 -10.86 1.80 -3.35
C GLN A 292 -11.68 2.38 -2.19
N ALA A 293 -11.01 3.12 -1.31
CA ALA A 293 -11.64 3.75 -0.15
C ALA A 293 -12.80 4.70 -0.54
N THR A 294 -12.61 5.47 -1.61
CA THR A 294 -13.64 6.35 -2.18
C THR A 294 -14.09 5.77 -3.52
N PRO A 295 -15.33 5.24 -3.63
CA PRO A 295 -15.85 4.77 -4.89
C PRO A 295 -16.10 5.94 -5.86
N PHE A 296 -16.12 5.64 -7.16
CA PHE A 296 -16.53 6.62 -8.17
C PHE A 296 -17.96 7.10 -7.90
N SER A 297 -18.14 8.42 -7.88
CA SER A 297 -19.47 9.00 -7.81
C SER A 297 -20.19 8.85 -9.14
N ILE A 298 -21.52 8.99 -9.13
CA ILE A 298 -22.30 9.03 -10.37
C ILE A 298 -21.86 10.17 -11.30
N LEU A 299 -21.40 11.29 -10.73
CA LEU A 299 -20.88 12.43 -11.50
C LEU A 299 -19.54 12.11 -12.14
N ASP A 300 -18.69 11.32 -11.49
CA ASP A 300 -17.44 10.87 -12.09
C ASP A 300 -17.70 10.00 -13.32
N LEU A 301 -18.72 9.13 -13.27
CA LEU A 301 -19.13 8.29 -14.40
C LEU A 301 -19.75 9.10 -15.54
N VAL A 302 -20.43 10.22 -15.24
CA VAL A 302 -20.91 11.14 -16.28
C VAL A 302 -19.74 11.89 -16.90
N ASN A 303 -18.81 12.39 -16.08
CA ASN A 303 -17.63 13.13 -16.54
C ASN A 303 -16.68 12.26 -17.37
N SER A 304 -16.60 10.95 -17.10
CA SER A 304 -15.85 10.00 -17.93
C SER A 304 -16.56 9.60 -19.23
N GLY A 305 -17.80 10.06 -19.44
CA GLY A 305 -18.63 9.67 -20.58
C GLY A 305 -19.20 8.25 -20.49
N THR A 306 -19.12 7.60 -19.32
CA THR A 306 -19.68 6.26 -19.09
C THR A 306 -21.20 6.29 -19.03
N LEU A 307 -21.79 7.38 -18.51
CA LEU A 307 -23.24 7.61 -18.48
C LEU A 307 -23.60 8.99 -19.01
N SER A 308 -24.77 9.11 -19.63
CA SER A 308 -25.39 10.42 -19.87
C SER A 308 -26.25 10.85 -18.68
N PHE A 309 -26.50 12.15 -18.53
CA PHE A 309 -27.43 12.66 -17.52
C PHE A 309 -28.85 12.09 -17.66
N GLU A 310 -29.27 11.77 -18.89
CA GLU A 310 -30.56 11.12 -19.16
C GLU A 310 -30.60 9.70 -18.58
N MET A 311 -29.56 8.89 -18.81
CA MET A 311 -29.43 7.56 -18.21
C MET A 311 -29.43 7.63 -16.68
N VAL A 312 -28.70 8.59 -16.12
CA VAL A 312 -28.65 8.82 -14.67
C VAL A 312 -30.04 9.15 -14.12
N SER A 313 -30.80 10.03 -14.79
CA SER A 313 -32.14 10.41 -14.37
C SER A 313 -33.11 9.22 -14.42
N TYR A 314 -33.01 8.38 -15.45
CA TYR A 314 -33.79 7.15 -15.54
C TYR A 314 -33.47 6.17 -14.41
N LEU A 315 -32.18 5.94 -14.14
CA LEU A 315 -31.72 5.03 -13.08
C LEU A 315 -32.16 5.51 -11.70
N SER A 316 -32.14 6.82 -11.44
CA SER A 316 -32.57 7.36 -10.15
C SER A 316 -34.05 7.14 -9.90
N LEU A 317 -34.90 7.31 -10.93
CA LEU A 317 -36.34 7.04 -10.82
C LEU A 317 -36.62 5.54 -10.61
N MET A 318 -35.92 4.67 -11.34
CA MET A 318 -36.09 3.22 -11.23
C MET A 318 -35.69 2.68 -9.85
N LEU A 319 -34.50 3.06 -9.37
CA LEU A 319 -34.01 2.63 -8.06
C LEU A 319 -34.79 3.28 -6.91
N GLY A 320 -35.20 4.54 -7.07
CA GLY A 320 -36.09 5.19 -6.11
C GLY A 320 -37.46 4.51 -5.97
N ALA A 321 -37.91 3.79 -7.01
CA ALA A 321 -39.13 3.00 -7.02
C ALA A 321 -38.95 1.53 -6.57
N GLY A 322 -37.73 1.11 -6.18
CA GLY A 322 -37.44 -0.26 -5.73
C GLY A 322 -37.44 -1.30 -6.86
N MET A 323 -37.05 -0.90 -8.08
CA MET A 323 -36.96 -1.82 -9.22
C MET A 323 -35.70 -2.69 -9.15
N ASN A 324 -35.89 -4.00 -9.34
CA ASN A 324 -34.77 -4.95 -9.43
C ASN A 324 -33.89 -4.63 -10.65
N THR A 325 -32.59 -4.48 -10.42
CA THR A 325 -31.62 -4.04 -11.45
C THR A 325 -30.39 -4.94 -11.44
N PHE A 326 -29.94 -5.35 -12.64
CA PHE A 326 -28.72 -6.11 -12.82
C PHE A 326 -27.72 -5.26 -13.60
N VAL A 327 -26.48 -5.18 -13.12
CA VAL A 327 -25.37 -4.55 -13.85
C VAL A 327 -24.53 -5.66 -14.48
N SER A 328 -24.63 -5.80 -15.80
CA SER A 328 -23.98 -6.88 -16.55
C SER A 328 -22.82 -6.36 -17.43
N GLY A 329 -21.84 -7.21 -17.68
CA GLY A 329 -20.66 -6.91 -18.49
C GLY A 329 -19.53 -7.91 -18.25
N GLU A 330 -18.49 -7.84 -19.07
CA GLU A 330 -17.30 -8.69 -18.96
C GLU A 330 -16.51 -8.41 -17.67
N THR A 331 -15.57 -9.28 -17.34
CA THR A 331 -14.63 -9.04 -16.23
C THR A 331 -13.87 -7.73 -16.47
N ALA A 332 -13.68 -6.93 -15.42
CA ALA A 332 -13.05 -5.61 -15.47
C ALA A 332 -13.80 -4.53 -16.30
N SER A 333 -15.04 -4.75 -16.71
CA SER A 333 -15.84 -3.74 -17.44
C SER A 333 -16.44 -2.62 -16.55
N GLY A 334 -16.06 -2.54 -15.27
CA GLY A 334 -16.59 -1.53 -14.34
C GLY A 334 -17.95 -1.85 -13.70
N LYS A 335 -18.38 -3.13 -13.67
CA LYS A 335 -19.67 -3.54 -13.08
C LYS A 335 -19.84 -3.10 -11.62
N THR A 336 -18.92 -3.48 -10.74
CA THR A 336 -19.02 -3.11 -9.33
C THR A 336 -18.94 -1.60 -9.14
N THR A 337 -18.13 -0.91 -9.94
CA THR A 337 -18.05 0.56 -9.95
C THR A 337 -19.40 1.20 -10.26
N MET A 338 -20.08 0.73 -11.31
CA MET A 338 -21.41 1.19 -11.68
C MET A 338 -22.44 0.86 -10.58
N LEU A 339 -22.42 -0.36 -10.05
CA LEU A 339 -23.31 -0.79 -8.96
C LEU A 339 -23.14 0.10 -7.71
N ASN A 340 -21.89 0.40 -7.34
CA ASN A 340 -21.56 1.25 -6.19
C ASN A 340 -22.07 2.68 -6.42
N ALA A 341 -21.84 3.26 -7.61
CA ALA A 341 -22.31 4.60 -7.96
C ALA A 341 -23.84 4.73 -7.94
N ILE A 342 -24.57 3.79 -8.56
CA ILE A 342 -26.04 3.85 -8.62
C ILE A 342 -26.71 3.49 -7.29
N SER A 343 -26.03 2.79 -6.39
CA SER A 343 -26.57 2.47 -5.06
C SER A 343 -26.96 3.72 -4.27
N THR A 344 -26.34 4.87 -4.59
CA THR A 344 -26.66 6.18 -4.00
C THR A 344 -28.08 6.67 -4.31
N PHE A 345 -28.75 6.10 -5.33
CA PHE A 345 -30.15 6.41 -5.65
C PHE A 345 -31.18 5.63 -4.83
N ILE A 346 -30.76 4.62 -4.07
CA ILE A 346 -31.65 3.92 -3.14
C ILE A 346 -32.09 4.92 -2.07
N PRO A 347 -33.38 4.97 -1.67
CA PRO A 347 -33.86 5.91 -0.66
C PRO A 347 -33.00 5.89 0.62
N PRO A 348 -32.59 7.04 1.18
CA PRO A 348 -31.66 7.09 2.33
C PRO A 348 -32.14 6.37 3.60
N ALA A 349 -33.46 6.20 3.75
CA ALA A 349 -34.07 5.50 4.89
C ALA A 349 -34.14 3.97 4.73
N SER A 350 -33.75 3.45 3.57
CA SER A 350 -33.80 2.01 3.29
C SER A 350 -32.84 1.21 4.16
N LYS A 351 -33.30 0.04 4.63
CA LYS A 351 -32.43 -1.02 5.14
C LYS A 351 -31.80 -1.77 3.97
N ILE A 352 -30.48 -1.79 3.91
CA ILE A 352 -29.72 -2.46 2.85
C ILE A 352 -28.95 -3.63 3.44
N VAL A 353 -29.03 -4.80 2.80
CA VAL A 353 -28.13 -5.94 3.08
C VAL A 353 -27.27 -6.18 1.85
N SER A 354 -25.95 -6.03 1.96
CA SER A 354 -25.03 -6.38 0.88
C SER A 354 -24.39 -7.73 1.15
N ILE A 355 -24.29 -8.57 0.12
CA ILE A 355 -23.66 -9.88 0.19
C ILE A 355 -22.57 -9.94 -0.87
N GLU A 356 -21.34 -10.17 -0.44
CA GLU A 356 -20.16 -10.11 -1.31
C GLU A 356 -19.24 -11.32 -1.07
N ASP A 357 -18.61 -11.86 -2.11
CA ASP A 357 -17.51 -12.82 -1.91
C ASP A 357 -16.34 -12.14 -1.22
N THR A 358 -16.03 -10.94 -1.69
CA THR A 358 -14.99 -10.11 -1.11
C THR A 358 -15.43 -8.65 -1.10
N PRO A 359 -15.18 -7.91 -0.03
CA PRO A 359 -15.83 -6.62 0.19
C PRO A 359 -15.37 -5.56 -0.83
N GLU A 360 -16.26 -5.04 -1.68
CA GLU A 360 -16.02 -3.97 -2.66
C GLU A 360 -17.01 -2.80 -2.54
N LEU A 361 -18.26 -3.08 -2.16
CA LEU A 361 -19.32 -2.08 -2.07
C LEU A 361 -19.09 -1.09 -0.91
N GLN A 362 -19.45 0.17 -1.16
CA GLN A 362 -19.40 1.26 -0.18
C GLN A 362 -20.72 2.00 -0.21
N VAL A 363 -21.68 1.51 0.57
CA VAL A 363 -23.04 2.03 0.58
C VAL A 363 -23.14 3.16 1.61
N PRO A 364 -23.60 4.37 1.24
CA PRO A 364 -23.63 5.52 2.15
C PRO A 364 -24.74 5.45 3.21
N HIS A 365 -25.67 4.49 3.09
CA HIS A 365 -26.85 4.38 3.95
C HIS A 365 -26.48 3.98 5.37
N PRO A 366 -27.04 4.65 6.40
CA PRO A 366 -26.73 4.35 7.80
C PRO A 366 -27.25 2.96 8.24
N ASN A 367 -28.35 2.48 7.65
CA ASN A 367 -28.95 1.18 7.95
C ASN A 367 -28.45 0.11 6.96
N TRP A 368 -27.13 -0.07 6.91
CA TRP A 368 -26.46 -1.02 6.03
C TRP A 368 -25.87 -2.19 6.83
N THR A 369 -26.26 -3.41 6.47
CA THR A 369 -25.65 -4.65 6.94
C THR A 369 -24.77 -5.21 5.83
N ARG A 370 -23.50 -5.44 6.13
CA ARG A 370 -22.52 -5.98 5.18
C ARG A 370 -22.17 -7.42 5.55
N GLU A 371 -22.46 -8.35 4.65
CA GLU A 371 -22.19 -9.78 4.81
C GLU A 371 -21.19 -10.26 3.76
N VAL A 372 -20.25 -11.11 4.17
CA VAL A 372 -19.15 -11.58 3.33
C VAL A 372 -19.04 -13.09 3.42
N VAL A 373 -18.82 -13.73 2.28
CA VAL A 373 -18.62 -15.19 2.19
C VAL A 373 -17.41 -15.60 3.01
N ARG A 374 -17.55 -16.71 3.74
CA ARG A 374 -16.46 -17.28 4.53
C ARG A 374 -16.05 -18.63 3.95
N ASN A 375 -14.87 -18.67 3.33
CA ASN A 375 -14.27 -19.93 2.88
C ASN A 375 -13.29 -20.45 3.94
N THR A 376 -13.42 -21.73 4.29
CA THR A 376 -12.51 -22.43 5.23
C THR A 376 -11.87 -23.61 4.53
N ALA A 377 -10.57 -23.84 4.77
CA ALA A 377 -9.79 -24.90 4.11
C ALA A 377 -10.42 -26.30 4.26
N ASP A 378 -11.02 -26.59 5.41
CA ASP A 378 -11.61 -27.90 5.70
C ASP A 378 -13.10 -28.01 5.27
N GLY A 379 -13.66 -26.95 4.68
CA GLY A 379 -15.05 -26.87 4.18
C GLY A 379 -16.17 -26.98 5.24
N SER A 380 -15.88 -27.47 6.44
CA SER A 380 -16.86 -27.80 7.49
C SER A 380 -17.55 -26.58 8.13
N SER A 381 -17.00 -25.38 7.93
CA SER A 381 -17.53 -24.13 8.50
C SER A 381 -17.59 -23.00 7.47
N SER A 382 -17.62 -23.35 6.18
CA SER A 382 -17.84 -22.36 5.13
C SER A 382 -19.25 -21.78 5.21
N VAL A 383 -19.37 -20.52 4.84
CA VAL A 383 -20.65 -19.81 4.72
C VAL A 383 -20.71 -19.28 3.30
N THR A 384 -21.61 -19.83 2.50
CA THR A 384 -21.74 -19.50 1.09
C THR A 384 -22.59 -18.25 0.88
N MET A 385 -22.49 -17.64 -0.31
CA MET A 385 -23.36 -16.53 -0.71
C MET A 385 -24.84 -16.91 -0.63
N PHE A 386 -25.17 -18.16 -0.94
CA PHE A 386 -26.54 -18.68 -0.86
C PHE A 386 -27.05 -18.79 0.58
N ASP A 387 -26.18 -19.15 1.53
CA ASP A 387 -26.51 -19.17 2.96
C ASP A 387 -26.82 -17.76 3.48
N LEU A 388 -25.98 -16.79 3.10
CA LEU A 388 -26.16 -15.38 3.43
C LEU A 388 -27.44 -14.82 2.81
N LEU A 389 -27.72 -15.13 1.54
CA LEU A 389 -28.96 -14.70 0.88
C LEU A 389 -30.21 -15.23 1.60
N ARG A 390 -30.21 -16.51 2.00
CA ARG A 390 -31.29 -17.08 2.81
C ARG A 390 -31.45 -16.39 4.17
N ALA A 391 -30.34 -16.00 4.80
CA ALA A 391 -30.34 -15.27 6.07
C ALA A 391 -30.87 -13.84 5.90
N ALA A 392 -30.42 -13.12 4.86
CA ALA A 392 -30.82 -11.76 4.54
C ALA A 392 -32.34 -11.62 4.37
N LEU A 393 -33.01 -12.61 3.77
CA LEU A 393 -34.47 -12.63 3.63
C LEU A 393 -35.22 -12.59 4.98
N ARG A 394 -34.58 -12.99 6.09
CA ARG A 394 -35.15 -12.92 7.44
C ARG A 394 -34.87 -11.60 8.15
N GLN A 395 -34.02 -10.75 7.57
CA GLN A 395 -33.64 -9.46 8.15
C GLN A 395 -34.59 -8.32 7.79
N ARG A 396 -35.61 -8.57 6.96
CA ARG A 396 -36.53 -7.56 6.41
C ARG A 396 -35.80 -6.37 5.74
N PRO A 397 -34.88 -6.62 4.79
CA PRO A 397 -34.26 -5.54 4.01
C PRO A 397 -35.30 -4.86 3.11
N ASN A 398 -35.08 -3.58 2.82
CA ASN A 398 -35.73 -2.91 1.69
C ASN A 398 -35.04 -3.29 0.39
N GLU A 399 -33.70 -3.37 0.41
CA GLU A 399 -32.88 -3.75 -0.73
C GLU A 399 -31.82 -4.79 -0.34
N ILE A 400 -31.59 -5.76 -1.22
CA ILE A 400 -30.49 -6.72 -1.13
C ILE A 400 -29.56 -6.48 -2.31
N ILE A 401 -28.29 -6.18 -2.04
CA ILE A 401 -27.28 -5.99 -3.08
C ILE A 401 -26.37 -7.21 -3.08
N ILE A 402 -26.33 -7.93 -4.19
CA ILE A 402 -25.40 -9.05 -4.37
C ILE A 402 -24.24 -8.55 -5.23
N GLY A 403 -23.01 -8.64 -4.73
CA GLY A 403 -21.83 -8.10 -5.42
C GLY A 403 -21.60 -8.73 -6.79
N GLU A 404 -21.66 -10.06 -6.87
CA GLU A 404 -21.60 -10.78 -8.13
C GLU A 404 -22.32 -12.13 -8.01
N ILE A 405 -23.11 -12.52 -9.02
CA ILE A 405 -23.81 -13.81 -9.05
C ILE A 405 -23.07 -14.74 -10.02
N ARG A 406 -22.54 -15.86 -9.50
CA ARG A 406 -21.74 -16.84 -10.29
C ARG A 406 -22.31 -18.27 -10.31
N GLY A 407 -23.40 -18.55 -9.60
CA GLY A 407 -24.01 -19.88 -9.52
C GLY A 407 -24.90 -20.04 -8.30
#